data_AF-A0A1B6MMB2-F1
#
_entry.id   AF-A0A1B6MMB2-F1
#
_cell.length_a   1.000
_cell.length_b   1.000
_cell.length_c   1.000
_cell.angle_alpha   90.00
_cell.angle_beta   90.00
_cell.angle_gamma   90.00
#
_symmetry.space_group_name_H-M   'P 1'
#
loop_
_entity.id
_entity.type
_entity.pdbx_description
1 polymer ?
#
loop_
_entity_poly.entity_id
_entity_poly.type
_entity_poly.pdbx_seq_one_letter_code
_entity_poly.pdbx_strand_id
1 'polypeptide(L)'
;DSKERYNNGQTKASLSLQYFLAVQSGFTLDKESNTIAILCEDVTVIFAFDTREQLIQWQAKIAINLGEDEQFLVQISSAPSRSKLVPGPARLHVLERRFCLTDGVPPKLLGHWQIAQLRKYGA
;
A
#
# COMPACT_ATOMS: atom_id res chain seq x y z
N ASP A 1 23.81 11.72 27.85
CA ASP A 1 23.54 10.54 28.69
C ASP A 1 22.09 10.11 28.50
N SER A 2 21.76 9.61 27.32
CA SER A 2 20.39 9.33 26.87
C SER A 2 20.25 7.84 26.56
N LYS A 3 20.73 7.02 27.51
CA LYS A 3 20.37 5.61 27.68
C LYS A 3 19.10 5.49 28.53
N GLU A 4 18.09 6.30 28.24
CA GLU A 4 16.77 6.08 28.83
C GLU A 4 16.01 5.05 28.00
N ARG A 5 16.18 3.80 28.44
CA ARG A 5 15.10 2.83 28.58
C ARG A 5 14.33 2.52 27.30
N TYR A 6 14.91 1.64 26.50
CA TYR A 6 14.16 0.49 25.97
C TYR A 6 13.70 -0.37 27.17
N ASN A 7 12.77 0.14 27.96
CA ASN A 7 12.02 -0.70 28.88
C ASN A 7 11.12 -1.57 28.00
N ASN A 8 11.16 -2.88 28.23
CA ASN A 8 10.23 -3.88 27.72
C ASN A 8 8.78 -3.55 28.16
N GLY A 9 8.23 -2.43 27.70
CA GLY A 9 6.81 -2.13 27.80
C GLY A 9 6.09 -3.11 26.88
N GLN A 10 5.18 -3.91 27.44
CA GLN A 10 4.27 -4.71 26.65
C GLN A 10 3.68 -3.85 25.54
N THR A 11 3.88 -4.28 24.30
CA THR A 11 3.29 -3.65 23.14
C THR A 11 1.77 -3.57 23.33
N LYS A 12 1.20 -2.36 23.35
CA LYS A 12 -0.24 -2.15 23.59
C LYS A 12 -1.13 -2.78 22.52
N ALA A 13 -0.62 -2.90 21.29
CA ALA A 13 -1.27 -3.58 20.18
C ALA A 13 -0.22 -4.05 19.17
N SER A 14 -0.39 -5.25 18.62
CA SER A 14 0.43 -5.75 17.53
C SER A 14 -0.45 -6.00 16.32
N LEU A 15 0.06 -5.65 15.14
CA LEU A 15 -0.60 -5.91 13.87
C LEU A 15 0.40 -6.62 12.96
N SER A 16 -0.04 -7.73 12.38
CA SER A 16 0.77 -8.47 11.41
C SER A 16 0.53 -7.91 10.02
N LEU A 17 1.60 -7.57 9.29
CA LEU A 17 1.54 -7.15 7.89
C LEU A 17 1.60 -8.35 6.94
N GLN A 18 0.94 -9.45 7.31
CA GLN A 18 0.86 -10.64 6.46
C GLN A 18 0.17 -10.30 5.14
N TYR A 19 0.57 -10.99 4.08
CA TYR A 19 0.04 -10.78 2.74
C TYR A 19 0.18 -9.33 2.26
N PHE A 20 1.33 -8.71 2.55
CA PHE A 20 1.71 -7.41 2.01
C PHE A 20 1.65 -7.41 0.47
N LEU A 21 1.07 -6.34 -0.09
CA LEU A 21 0.87 -6.14 -1.52
C LEU A 21 1.63 -4.93 -2.04
N ALA A 22 1.52 -3.79 -1.37
CA ALA A 22 2.07 -2.52 -1.85
C ALA A 22 2.08 -1.43 -0.77
N VAL A 23 2.78 -0.34 -1.05
CA VAL A 23 2.73 0.91 -0.29
C VAL A 23 2.17 2.03 -1.17
N GLN A 24 1.38 2.94 -0.60
CA GLN A 24 0.98 4.15 -1.30
C GLN A 24 1.16 5.37 -0.41
N SER A 25 1.79 6.43 -0.91
CA SER A 25 1.91 7.72 -0.21
C SER A 25 1.35 8.86 -1.05
N GLY A 26 1.31 10.06 -0.49
CA GLY A 26 0.95 11.28 -1.24
C GLY A 26 -0.55 11.49 -1.39
N PHE A 27 -1.32 11.07 -0.40
CA PHE A 27 -2.74 11.43 -0.26
C PHE A 27 -2.94 12.23 1.04
N THR A 28 -4.06 12.94 1.12
CA THR A 28 -4.44 13.68 2.34
C THR A 28 -5.62 12.99 3.00
N LEU A 29 -5.49 12.63 4.27
CA LEU A 29 -6.57 12.02 5.06
C LEU A 29 -6.68 12.74 6.40
N ASP A 30 -7.90 13.11 6.81
CA ASP A 30 -8.17 13.78 8.09
C ASP A 30 -7.28 15.01 8.36
N LYS A 31 -6.99 15.79 7.29
CA LYS A 31 -6.11 16.98 7.26
C LYS A 31 -4.60 16.67 7.35
N GLU A 32 -4.21 15.41 7.45
CA GLU A 32 -2.82 14.98 7.40
C GLU A 32 -2.37 14.73 5.96
N SER A 33 -1.26 15.33 5.55
CA SER A 33 -0.71 15.19 4.18
C SER A 33 0.55 14.33 4.12
N ASN A 34 1.24 14.15 5.23
CA ASN A 34 2.38 13.24 5.32
C ASN A 34 1.86 11.84 5.68
N THR A 35 1.17 11.21 4.74
CA THR A 35 0.52 9.92 4.97
C THR A 35 1.10 8.82 4.10
N ILE A 36 1.02 7.60 4.63
CA ILE A 36 1.35 6.35 3.94
C ILE A 36 0.25 5.33 4.22
N ALA A 37 -0.12 4.57 3.20
CA ALA A 37 -0.95 3.39 3.28
C ALA A 37 -0.08 2.16 3.04
N ILE A 38 -0.17 1.19 3.94
CA ILE A 38 0.36 -0.16 3.74
C ILE A 38 -0.82 -1.05 3.35
N LEU A 39 -0.75 -1.62 2.15
CA LEU A 39 -1.81 -2.44 1.57
C LEU A 39 -1.47 -3.91 1.79
N CYS A 40 -2.33 -4.61 2.53
CA CYS A 40 -2.34 -6.07 2.65
C CYS A 40 -3.66 -6.60 2.06
N GLU A 41 -3.75 -7.91 1.81
CA GLU A 41 -4.95 -8.54 1.24
C GLU A 41 -6.22 -8.26 2.08
N ASP A 42 -6.11 -8.32 3.40
CA ASP A 42 -7.27 -8.19 4.31
C ASP A 42 -7.38 -6.82 5.01
N VAL A 43 -6.29 -6.05 5.03
CA VAL A 43 -6.21 -4.81 5.80
C VAL A 43 -5.43 -3.74 5.06
N THR A 44 -5.93 -2.51 5.10
CA THR A 44 -5.15 -1.33 4.73
C THR A 44 -4.84 -0.55 6.00
N VAL A 45 -3.55 -0.36 6.27
CA VAL A 45 -3.07 0.34 7.46
C VAL A 45 -2.59 1.72 7.05
N ILE A 46 -3.11 2.76 7.69
CA ILE A 46 -2.72 4.15 7.40
C ILE A 46 -1.86 4.67 8.54
N PHE A 47 -0.72 5.26 8.20
CA PHE A 47 0.05 6.09 9.13
C PHE A 47 0.05 7.54 8.63
N ALA A 48 -0.07 8.45 9.58
CA ALA A 48 0.21 9.87 9.39
C ALA A 48 1.45 10.23 10.21
N PHE A 49 2.25 11.16 9.69
CA PHE A 49 3.47 11.61 10.31
C PHE A 49 3.46 13.14 10.46
N ASP A 50 4.09 13.63 11.52
CA ASP A 50 4.17 15.08 11.75
C ASP A 50 5.00 15.77 10.66
N THR A 51 6.03 15.09 10.13
CA THR A 51 6.94 15.65 9.13
C THR A 51 7.15 14.77 7.91
N ARG A 52 7.58 15.41 6.82
CA ARG A 52 7.91 14.72 5.56
C ARG A 52 9.09 13.76 5.74
N GLU A 53 10.06 14.13 6.57
CA GLU A 53 11.28 13.36 6.80
C GLU A 53 10.95 12.02 7.49
N GLN A 54 10.04 12.04 8.46
CA GLN A 54 9.56 10.81 9.11
C GLN A 54 8.84 9.89 8.13
N LEU A 55 7.98 10.45 7.26
CA LEU A 55 7.34 9.70 6.18
C LEU A 55 8.37 9.03 5.28
N ILE A 56 9.37 9.78 4.78
CA ILE A 56 10.41 9.26 3.89
C ILE A 56 11.22 8.14 4.59
N GLN A 57 11.58 8.31 5.86
CA GLN A 57 12.28 7.29 6.64
C GLN A 57 11.46 6.00 6.77
N TRP A 58 10.14 6.12 6.98
CA TRP A 58 9.25 4.97 7.04
C TRP A 58 9.07 4.28 5.70
N GLN A 59 8.94 5.04 4.60
CA GLN A 59 8.91 4.49 3.25
C GLN A 59 10.17 3.66 2.96
N ALA A 60 11.35 4.22 3.23
CA ALA A 60 12.61 3.52 3.05
C ALA A 60 12.71 2.26 3.92
N LYS A 61 12.29 2.34 5.19
CA LYS A 61 12.29 1.19 6.08
C LYS A 61 11.36 0.08 5.60
N ILE A 62 10.18 0.42 5.10
CA ILE A 62 9.24 -0.56 4.55
C ILE A 62 9.84 -1.19 3.28
N ALA A 63 10.34 -0.38 2.35
CA ALA A 63 10.96 -0.87 1.12
C ALA A 63 12.09 -1.88 1.39
N ILE A 64 12.97 -1.59 2.35
CA ILE A 64 14.09 -2.48 2.72
C ILE A 64 13.61 -3.83 3.27
N ASN A 65 12.48 -3.85 4.00
CA ASN A 65 12.04 -5.06 4.71
C ASN A 65 10.95 -5.85 3.97
N LEU A 66 10.09 -5.18 3.19
CA LEU A 66 8.92 -5.77 2.52
C LEU A 66 9.00 -5.68 0.99
N GLY A 67 9.99 -4.96 0.45
CA GLY A 67 10.11 -4.67 -0.97
C GLY A 67 9.45 -3.36 -1.37
N GLU A 68 9.81 -2.89 -2.56
CA GLU A 68 9.30 -1.67 -3.18
C GLU A 68 8.51 -2.02 -4.44
N ASP A 69 7.28 -1.53 -4.51
CA ASP A 69 6.40 -1.76 -5.66
C ASP A 69 6.54 -0.67 -6.71
N GLU A 70 6.44 -1.06 -7.98
CA GLU A 70 6.32 -0.12 -9.10
C GLU A 70 4.89 0.38 -9.22
N GLN A 71 4.72 1.71 -9.31
CA GLN A 71 3.41 2.36 -9.26
C GLN A 71 3.07 3.08 -10.56
N PHE A 72 1.87 2.80 -11.07
CA PHE A 72 1.38 3.41 -12.30
C PHE A 72 0.00 4.01 -12.06
N LEU A 73 -0.19 5.26 -12.50
CA LEU A 73 -1.52 5.83 -12.65
C LEU A 73 -2.16 5.25 -13.91
N VAL A 74 -3.31 4.60 -13.75
CA VAL A 74 -3.98 3.89 -14.83
C VAL A 74 -5.45 4.30 -14.94
N GLN A 75 -6.04 4.07 -16.10
CA GLN A 75 -7.47 4.22 -16.35
C GLN A 75 -8.03 2.84 -16.70
N ILE A 76 -8.92 2.31 -15.87
CA ILE A 76 -9.62 1.05 -16.14
C ILE A 76 -10.67 1.37 -17.23
N SER A 77 -10.40 0.94 -18.46
CA SER A 77 -11.26 1.23 -19.61
C SER A 77 -12.53 0.37 -19.63
N SER A 78 -12.40 -0.89 -19.27
CA SER A 78 -13.50 -1.85 -19.22
C SER A 78 -13.14 -2.99 -18.26
N ALA A 79 -14.17 -3.62 -17.71
CA ALA A 79 -14.02 -4.81 -16.91
C ALA A 79 -15.17 -5.79 -17.26
N PRO A 80 -14.96 -7.11 -17.12
CA PRO A 80 -16.03 -8.07 -17.34
C PRO A 80 -17.24 -7.76 -16.46
N SER A 81 -18.45 -7.98 -16.98
CA SER A 81 -19.71 -7.69 -16.26
C SER A 81 -19.88 -8.44 -14.93
N ARG A 82 -19.18 -9.56 -14.76
CA ARG A 82 -19.14 -10.34 -13.50
C ARG A 82 -18.04 -9.91 -12.54
N SER A 83 -17.16 -9.00 -12.94
CA SER A 83 -16.12 -8.48 -12.07
C SER A 83 -16.67 -7.37 -11.17
N LYS A 84 -16.05 -7.18 -10.01
CA LYS A 84 -16.35 -6.06 -9.12
C LYS A 84 -15.59 -4.77 -9.51
N LEU A 85 -14.79 -4.82 -10.58
CA LEU A 85 -14.01 -3.68 -11.03
C LEU A 85 -14.90 -2.71 -11.79
N VAL A 86 -14.82 -1.45 -11.42
CA VAL A 86 -15.54 -0.36 -12.06
C VAL A 86 -14.58 0.37 -13.00
N PRO A 87 -14.98 0.69 -14.25
CA PRO A 87 -14.19 1.55 -15.12
C PRO A 87 -13.97 2.93 -14.48
N GLY A 88 -12.74 3.43 -14.55
CA GLY A 88 -12.35 4.66 -13.87
C GLY A 88 -10.87 4.71 -13.50
N PRO A 89 -10.43 5.84 -12.91
CA PRO A 89 -9.05 6.02 -12.53
C PRO A 89 -8.70 5.06 -11.40
N ALA A 90 -7.50 4.51 -11.47
CA ALA A 90 -6.97 3.65 -10.42
C ALA A 90 -5.45 3.79 -10.36
N ARG A 91 -4.85 3.19 -9.35
CA ARG A 91 -3.40 2.99 -9.26
C ARG A 91 -3.10 1.51 -9.34
N LEU A 92 -2.16 1.17 -10.21
CA LEU A 92 -1.62 -0.18 -10.35
C LEU A 92 -0.31 -0.25 -9.58
N HIS A 93 -0.21 -1.23 -8.71
CA HIS A 93 1.00 -1.57 -7.98
C HIS A 93 1.51 -2.91 -8.48
N VAL A 94 2.80 -3.01 -8.79
CA VAL A 94 3.45 -4.25 -9.23
C VAL A 94 4.60 -4.55 -8.30
N LEU A 95 4.53 -5.69 -7.62
CA LEU A 95 5.56 -6.15 -6.69
C LEU A 95 5.89 -7.61 -6.98
N GLU A 96 7.14 -7.86 -7.36
CA GLU A 96 7.64 -9.19 -7.73
C GLU A 96 6.77 -9.88 -8.81
N ARG A 97 6.08 -10.97 -8.45
CA ARG A 97 5.21 -11.77 -9.32
C ARG A 97 3.72 -11.49 -9.08
N ARG A 98 3.39 -10.35 -8.46
CA ARG A 98 2.03 -9.94 -8.11
C ARG A 98 1.76 -8.53 -8.57
N PHE A 99 0.48 -8.22 -8.76
CA PHE A 99 0.04 -6.84 -8.92
C PHE A 99 -1.33 -6.64 -8.27
N CYS A 100 -1.62 -5.41 -7.87
CA CYS A 100 -2.92 -5.03 -7.33
C CYS A 100 -3.39 -3.67 -7.85
N LEU A 101 -4.70 -3.44 -7.77
CA LEU A 101 -5.32 -2.18 -8.13
C LEU A 101 -5.91 -1.52 -6.89
N THR A 102 -5.73 -0.21 -6.78
CA THR A 102 -6.31 0.61 -5.71
C THR A 102 -7.00 1.85 -6.27
N ASP A 103 -7.98 2.35 -5.51
CA ASP A 103 -8.64 3.62 -5.78
C ASP A 103 -9.09 4.30 -4.47
N GLY A 104 -9.28 5.61 -4.52
CA GLY A 104 -9.83 6.43 -3.45
C GLY A 104 -8.83 6.88 -2.39
N VAL A 105 -9.36 7.58 -1.38
CA VAL A 105 -8.65 8.06 -0.19
C VAL A 105 -9.50 7.74 1.05
N PRO A 106 -9.02 6.91 2.00
CA PRO A 106 -7.78 6.15 1.93
C PRO A 106 -7.79 5.15 0.77
N PRO A 107 -6.62 4.76 0.23
CA PRO A 107 -6.54 3.79 -0.86
C PRO A 107 -7.23 2.49 -0.49
N LYS A 108 -8.16 2.02 -1.34
CA LYS A 108 -8.87 0.76 -1.14
C LYS A 108 -8.45 -0.24 -2.19
N LEU A 109 -8.20 -1.48 -1.76
CA LEU A 109 -7.91 -2.59 -2.66
C LEU A 109 -9.13 -2.93 -3.51
N LEU A 110 -9.00 -2.79 -4.84
CA LEU A 110 -10.01 -3.19 -5.81
C LEU A 110 -9.87 -4.66 -6.20
N GLY A 111 -8.63 -5.17 -6.17
CA GLY A 111 -8.29 -6.56 -6.44
C GLY A 111 -6.77 -6.75 -6.50
N HIS A 112 -6.35 -8.01 -6.39
CA HIS A 112 -4.96 -8.44 -6.50
C HIS A 112 -4.86 -9.74 -7.31
N TRP A 113 -3.75 -9.93 -8.00
CA TRP A 113 -3.54 -11.05 -8.90
C TRP A 113 -2.08 -11.51 -8.89
N GLN A 114 -1.89 -12.79 -9.18
CA GLN A 114 -0.58 -13.37 -9.46
C GLN A 114 -0.29 -13.25 -10.96
N ILE A 115 0.86 -12.72 -11.33
CA ILE A 115 1.29 -12.60 -12.74
C ILE A 115 1.32 -13.98 -13.41
N ALA A 116 1.73 -15.01 -12.68
CA ALA A 116 1.75 -16.39 -13.18
C ALA A 116 0.36 -16.97 -13.54
N GLN A 117 -0.72 -16.35 -13.06
CA GLN A 117 -2.10 -16.76 -13.37
C GLN A 117 -2.68 -16.00 -14.57
N LEU A 118 -1.98 -14.98 -15.09
CA LEU A 118 -2.38 -14.28 -16.30
C LEU A 118 -2.20 -15.20 -17.51
N ARG A 119 -3.28 -15.38 -18.26
CA ARG A 119 -3.20 -16.12 -19.54
C ARG A 119 -2.51 -15.30 -20.63
N LYS A 120 -2.68 -13.98 -20.61
CA LYS A 120 -2.18 -13.01 -21.60
C LYS A 120 -2.04 -11.63 -20.94
N TYR A 121 -1.06 -10.86 -21.39
CA TYR A 121 -0.88 -9.42 -21.14
C TYR A 121 -0.12 -8.81 -22.34
N GLY A 122 -0.20 -7.50 -22.53
CA GLY A 122 0.42 -6.81 -23.67
C GLY A 122 0.46 -5.30 -23.46
N ALA A 123 1.20 -4.62 -24.34
CA ALA A 123 1.24 -3.17 -24.46
C ALA A 123 0.25 -2.69 -25.53
#